data_AF-A0A3L6T7F3-F1
#
_entry.id   AF-A0A3L6T7F3-F1
#
_cell.length_a   1.000
_cell.length_b   1.000
_cell.length_c   1.000
_cell.angle_alpha   90.00
_cell.angle_beta   90.00
_cell.angle_gamma   90.00
#
_symmetry.space_group_name_H-M   'P 1'
#
loop_
_entity.id
_entity.type
_entity.pdbx_description
1 polymer ?
#
loop_
_entity_poly.entity_id
_entity_poly.type
_entity_poly.pdbx_seq_one_letter_code
_entity_poly.pdbx_strand_id
1 'polypeptide(L)' 'MKCKYVELNSDFVYPYKNQGGFNMICSGRDKIETPEHFKQAEDTANKLDLDGLVVIGGDSNTNASLLAEYFRLASNTNS' A
#
# COMPACT_ATOMS: atom_id res chain seq x y z
N MET A 1 4.37 9.74 5.35
CA MET A 1 3.30 9.76 4.32
C MET A 1 2.02 10.34 4.92
N LYS A 2 1.33 11.28 4.26
CA LYS A 2 -0.03 11.67 4.65
C LYS A 2 -0.95 10.52 4.23
N CYS A 3 -1.64 9.88 5.16
CA CYS A 3 -2.60 8.80 4.92
C CYS A 3 -3.69 9.30 3.94
N LYS A 4 -3.40 9.18 2.64
CA LYS A 4 -4.21 9.67 1.53
C LYS A 4 -4.72 8.45 0.79
N TYR A 5 -5.99 8.16 0.99
CA TYR A 5 -6.67 7.03 0.39
C TYR A 5 -7.97 7.48 -0.25
N VAL A 6 -8.50 6.65 -1.14
CA VAL A 6 -9.83 6.77 -1.72
C VAL A 6 -10.45 5.38 -1.74
N GLU A 7 -11.72 5.28 -1.40
CA GLU A 7 -12.45 4.01 -1.48
C GLU A 7 -12.81 3.72 -2.93
N LEU A 8 -12.46 2.53 -3.42
CA LEU A 8 -12.77 2.09 -4.77
C LEU A 8 -14.11 1.36 -4.77
N ASN A 9 -15.15 1.99 -5.31
CA ASN A 9 -16.44 1.35 -5.55
C ASN A 9 -16.66 1.09 -7.06
N SER A 10 -17.71 0.35 -7.40
CA SER A 10 -18.01 -0.01 -8.79
C SER A 10 -18.19 1.22 -9.69
N ASP A 11 -18.85 2.27 -9.20
CA ASP A 11 -19.08 3.52 -9.96
C ASP A 11 -17.78 4.30 -10.18
N PHE A 12 -16.84 4.22 -9.25
CA PHE A 12 -15.52 4.82 -9.36
C PHE A 12 -14.64 4.09 -10.37
N VAL A 13 -14.67 2.76 -10.37
CA VAL A 13 -13.82 1.93 -11.24
C VAL A 13 -14.38 1.83 -12.66
N TYR A 14 -15.71 1.85 -12.82
CA TYR A 14 -16.39 1.63 -14.09
C TYR A 14 -15.88 2.51 -15.25
N PRO A 15 -15.68 3.84 -15.08
CA PRO A 15 -15.16 4.70 -16.13
C PRO A 15 -13.77 4.30 -16.62
N TYR A 16 -12.91 3.77 -15.73
CA TYR A 16 -11.52 3.40 -16.04
C TYR A 16 -11.38 2.00 -16.62
N LYS A 17 -12.47 1.22 -16.70
CA LYS A 17 -12.43 -0.14 -17.22
C LYS A 17 -11.94 -0.15 -18.66
N ASN A 18 -10.94 -0.98 -18.95
CA ASN A 18 -10.25 -1.08 -20.24
C ASN A 18 -9.48 0.18 -20.67
N GLN A 19 -9.31 1.17 -19.80
CA GLN A 19 -8.41 2.30 -20.04
C GLN A 19 -6.98 1.92 -19.60
N GLY A 20 -5.99 2.40 -20.33
CA GLY A 20 -4.58 2.28 -19.94
C GLY A 20 -4.16 3.37 -18.95
N GLY A 21 -2.99 3.18 -18.32
CA GLY A 21 -2.38 4.18 -17.43
C GLY A 21 -2.76 4.04 -15.95
N PHE A 22 -2.11 4.85 -15.10
CA PHE A 22 -2.31 4.86 -13.65
C PHE A 22 -3.19 6.04 -13.19
N ASN A 23 -3.98 6.63 -14.08
CA ASN A 23 -4.76 7.84 -13.81
C ASN A 23 -5.85 7.67 -12.75
N MET A 24 -6.27 6.43 -12.47
CA MET A 24 -7.33 6.12 -11.49
C MET A 24 -6.89 6.35 -10.04
N ILE A 25 -5.67 5.93 -9.69
CA ILE A 25 -5.13 6.00 -8.31
C ILE A 25 -3.84 6.82 -8.22
N CYS A 26 -3.39 7.36 -9.36
CA CYS A 26 -2.06 7.94 -9.57
C CYS A 26 -0.92 6.94 -9.26
N SER A 27 0.28 7.27 -9.71
CA SER A 27 1.48 6.54 -9.31
C SER A 27 2.47 7.51 -8.65
N GLY A 28 3.19 6.99 -7.66
CA GLY A 28 4.31 7.67 -7.01
C GLY A 28 5.55 6.78 -7.09
N ARG A 29 6.73 7.38 -6.95
CA ARG A 29 8.02 6.65 -6.86
C ARG A 29 8.66 6.80 -5.49
N ASP A 30 7.87 7.14 -4.48
CA ASP A 30 8.36 7.29 -3.12
C ASP A 30 8.92 5.94 -2.65
N LYS A 31 10.17 5.97 -2.18
CA LYS A 31 10.86 4.78 -1.68
C LYS A 31 10.61 4.57 -0.20
N ILE A 32 10.30 3.34 0.17
CA ILE A 32 10.14 2.90 1.57
C ILE A 32 11.42 2.20 1.97
N GLU A 33 12.34 2.92 2.61
CA GLU A 33 13.67 2.41 2.96
C GLU A 33 13.98 2.51 4.46
N THR A 34 13.36 3.44 5.20
CA THR A 34 13.68 3.66 6.62
C THR A 34 12.72 2.96 7.57
N PRO A 35 13.15 2.56 8.77
CA PRO A 35 12.29 1.97 9.81
C PRO A 35 11.04 2.80 10.10
N GLU A 36 11.15 4.12 10.06
CA GLU A 36 10.03 5.05 10.28
C GLU A 36 8.99 4.96 9.16
N HIS A 37 9.40 4.68 7.92
CA HIS A 37 8.47 4.48 6.81
C HIS A 37 7.70 3.16 6.97
N PHE A 38 8.37 2.09 7.40
CA PHE A 38 7.72 0.81 7.67
C PHE A 38 6.71 0.92 8.81
N LYS A 39 7.08 1.59 9.90
CA LYS A 39 6.17 1.83 11.03
C LYS A 39 4.96 2.69 10.63
N GLN A 40 5.16 3.73 9.83
CA GLN A 40 4.03 4.52 9.31
C GLN A 40 3.08 3.71 8.42
N ALA A 41 3.61 2.75 7.64
CA ALA A 41 2.80 1.86 6.83
C ALA A 41 1.97 0.90 7.70
N GLU A 42 2.58 0.33 8.74
CA GLU A 42 1.90 -0.50 9.75
C GLU A 42 0.80 0.28 10.47
N ASP A 43 1.12 1.45 11.01
CA ASP A 43 0.16 2.33 11.69
C ASP A 43 -1.03 2.67 10.79
N THR A 44 -0.78 2.89 9.50
CA THR A 44 -1.83 3.17 8.52
C THR A 44 -2.70 1.95 8.25
N ALA A 45 -2.10 0.78 8.09
CA ALA A 45 -2.82 -0.48 7.88
C ALA A 45 -3.72 -0.83 9.08
N ASN A 46 -3.17 -0.73 10.30
CA ASN A 46 -3.91 -0.96 11.54
C ASN A 46 -5.03 0.08 11.74
N LYS A 47 -4.76 1.35 11.43
CA LYS A 47 -5.76 2.42 11.57
C LYS A 47 -6.94 2.26 10.60
N LEU A 48 -6.68 1.71 9.41
CA LEU A 48 -7.70 1.46 8.39
C LEU A 48 -8.32 0.06 8.49
N ASP A 49 -7.91 -0.75 9.48
CA ASP A 49 -8.36 -2.12 9.70
C ASP A 49 -8.23 -2.99 8.44
N LEU A 50 -7.06 -2.94 7.80
CA LEU A 50 -6.80 -3.65 6.55
C LEU A 50 -6.38 -5.10 6.80
N ASP A 51 -7.08 -6.04 6.18
CA ASP A 51 -6.69 -7.47 6.17
C ASP A 51 -5.46 -7.75 5.29
N GLY A 52 -5.15 -6.86 4.34
CA GLY A 52 -4.07 -7.09 3.38
C GLY A 52 -3.69 -5.86 2.57
N LEU A 53 -2.50 -5.90 1.98
CA LEU A 53 -1.93 -4.83 1.15
C LEU A 53 -1.53 -5.38 -0.21
N VAL A 54 -2.02 -4.75 -1.29
CA VAL A 54 -1.66 -5.08 -2.67
C VAL A 54 -0.85 -3.93 -3.25
N VAL A 55 0.37 -4.22 -3.69
CA VAL A 55 1.28 -3.25 -4.33
C VAL A 55 1.33 -3.54 -5.84
N ILE A 56 1.09 -2.52 -6.66
CA ILE A 56 1.11 -2.63 -8.12
C ILE A 56 2.23 -1.73 -8.66
N GLY A 57 3.29 -2.32 -9.20
CA GLY A 57 4.40 -1.59 -9.82
C GLY A 57 5.64 -2.46 -10.04
N GLY A 58 6.53 -2.06 -10.96
CA GLY A 58 7.78 -2.78 -11.24
C GLY A 58 8.79 -2.64 -10.10
N ASP A 59 9.30 -1.42 -9.91
CA ASP A 59 10.29 -1.11 -8.85
C ASP A 59 9.70 -1.20 -7.43
N SER A 60 8.37 -1.14 -7.32
CA SER A 60 7.64 -1.24 -6.05
C SER A 60 7.61 -2.66 -5.47
N ASN A 61 7.97 -3.69 -6.26
CA ASN A 61 7.96 -5.08 -5.79
C ASN A 61 9.01 -5.33 -4.69
N THR A 62 10.17 -4.68 -4.75
CA THR A 62 11.19 -4.79 -3.68
C THR A 62 10.65 -4.22 -2.37
N ASN A 63 9.99 -3.05 -2.43
CA ASN A 63 9.38 -2.43 -1.26
C ASN A 63 8.24 -3.30 -0.70
N ALA A 64 7.45 -3.93 -1.58
CA ALA A 64 6.39 -4.86 -1.18
C ALA A 64 6.94 -6.07 -0.41
N SER A 65 8.04 -6.66 -0.88
CA SER A 65 8.71 -7.77 -0.19
C SER A 65 9.24 -7.37 1.20
N LEU A 66 9.88 -6.21 1.31
CA LEU A 66 10.38 -5.69 2.59
C LEU A 66 9.23 -5.37 3.57
N LEU A 67 8.15 -4.77 3.08
CA LEU A 67 6.94 -4.53 3.88
C LEU A 67 6.30 -5.83 4.36
N ALA A 68 6.20 -6.84 3.49
CA ALA A 68 5.65 -8.13 3.86
C ALA A 68 6.48 -8.83 4.93
N GLU A 69 7.82 -8.78 4.82
CA GLU A 69 8.72 -9.31 5.83
C GLU A 69 8.56 -8.56 7.17
N TYR A 70 8.50 -7.23 7.12
CA TYR A 70 8.28 -6.40 8.29
C TYR A 70 6.95 -6.71 8.99
N PHE A 71 5.83 -6.76 8.27
CA PHE A 71 4.50 -7.09 8.84
C PHE A 71 4.46 -8.49 9.43
N ARG A 72 5.16 -9.45 8.83
CA ARG A 72 5.31 -10.80 9.40
C ARG A 72 6.08 -10.77 10.72
N LEU A 73 7.12 -9.96 10.84
CA LEU A 73 7.90 -9.86 12.09
C LEU A 73 7.12 -9.11 13.19
N ALA A 74 6.44 -8.01 12.82
CA ALA A 74 5.62 -7.20 13.73
C ALA A 74 4.42 -8.00 14.30
N SER A 75 3.76 -8.81 13.48
CA SER A 75 2.68 -9.69 13.95
C SER A 75 3.17 -10.76 14.94
N ASN A 76 4.39 -11.28 14.78
CA ASN A 76 4.98 -12.30 15.64
C ASN A 76 5.53 -11.77 16.98
N THR A 77 5.73 -10.46 17.12
CA THR A 77 6.23 -9.85 18.37
C THR A 77 5.13 -9.53 19.38
N ASN A 78 3.85 -9.65 18.96
CA ASN A 78 2.67 -9.44 19.80
C ASN A 78 2.03 -10.77 20.28
N SER A 79 2.74 -11.89 20.19
CA SER A 79 2.34 -13.21 20.73
C SER A 79 3.19 -13.64 21.93
#